data_AF-A0A2K8WWD4-F1
#
_entry.id   AF-A0A2K8WWD4-F1
#
_cell.length_a   1.000
_cell.length_b   1.000
_cell.length_c   1.000
_cell.angle_alpha   90.00
_cell.angle_beta   90.00
_cell.angle_gamma   90.00
#
_symmetry.space_group_name_H-M   'P 1'
#
loop_
_entity.id
_entity.type
_entity.pdbx_description
1 polymer ?
#
loop_
_entity_poly.entity_id
_entity_poly.type
_entity_poly.pdbx_seq_one_letter_code
_entity_poly.pdbx_strand_id
1 'polypeptide(L)'
;MNKEHINKVKVLLTEWNPLGKQSVQITDLNNYDTEATDILRHIKKTNTVERINKIINTVMSEAFRIHLDPFKSKNIAEQIHSILNEK
;
A
#
# COMPACT_ATOMS: atom_id res chain seq x y z
N MET A 1 -12.69 -8.29 1.18
CA MET A 1 -12.62 -6.87 0.76
C MET A 1 -13.19 -6.75 -0.64
N ASN A 2 -13.72 -5.58 -1.02
CA ASN A 2 -14.37 -5.38 -2.32
C ASN A 2 -13.44 -4.64 -3.31
N LYS A 3 -13.87 -4.52 -4.57
CA LYS A 3 -13.13 -3.77 -5.61
C LYS A 3 -12.94 -2.29 -5.26
N GLU A 4 -13.86 -1.72 -4.49
CA GLU A 4 -13.78 -0.32 -4.08
C GLU A 4 -12.59 -0.06 -3.14
N HIS A 5 -12.37 -0.93 -2.14
CA HIS A 5 -11.20 -0.83 -1.26
C HIS A 5 -9.90 -0.96 -2.05
N ILE A 6 -9.83 -1.89 -3.01
CA ILE A 6 -8.66 -2.06 -3.88
C ILE A 6 -8.39 -0.76 -4.65
N ASN A 7 -9.41 -0.17 -5.27
CA ASN A 7 -9.26 1.09 -5.99
C ASN A 7 -8.82 2.25 -5.07
N LYS A 8 -9.40 2.38 -3.88
CA LYS A 8 -9.01 3.42 -2.90
C LYS A 8 -7.54 3.27 -2.49
N VAL A 9 -7.11 2.05 -2.17
CA VAL A 9 -5.71 1.77 -1.81
C VAL A 9 -4.77 1.99 -2.99
N LYS A 10 -5.15 1.58 -4.21
CA LYS A 10 -4.37 1.80 -5.43
C LYS A 10 -4.12 3.29 -5.67
N VAL A 11 -5.16 4.11 -5.58
CA VAL A 11 -5.06 5.58 -5.72
C VAL A 11 -4.09 6.13 -4.67
N LEU A 12 -4.28 5.74 -3.41
CA LEU A 12 -3.41 6.16 -2.30
C LEU A 12 -1.93 5.81 -2.55
N LEU A 13 -1.63 4.59 -3.02
CA LEU A 13 -0.26 4.19 -3.34
C LEU A 13 0.31 4.93 -4.54
N THR A 14 -0.52 5.22 -5.55
CA THR A 14 -0.13 5.99 -6.73
C THR A 14 0.20 7.43 -6.38
N GLU A 15 -0.60 8.07 -5.53
CA GLU A 15 -0.37 9.44 -5.04
C GLU A 15 0.88 9.51 -4.15
N TRP A 16 1.07 8.51 -3.29
CA TRP A 16 2.26 8.42 -2.45
C TRP A 16 3.53 8.20 -3.28
N ASN A 17 3.46 7.34 -4.31
CA ASN A 17 4.56 6.94 -5.17
C ASN A 17 5.85 6.62 -4.38
N PRO A 18 5.89 5.47 -3.67
CA PRO A 18 7.06 5.10 -2.86
C PRO A 18 8.36 4.94 -3.68
N LEU A 19 8.27 4.80 -5.00
CA LEU A 19 9.41 4.72 -5.91
C LEU A 19 9.94 6.10 -6.32
N GLY A 20 9.14 7.16 -6.14
CA GLY A 20 9.46 8.50 -6.60
C GLY A 20 9.88 8.50 -8.08
N LYS A 21 11.07 9.04 -8.37
CA LYS A 21 11.60 9.11 -9.74
C LYS A 21 11.91 7.74 -10.34
N GLN A 22 12.08 6.68 -9.55
CA GLN A 22 12.36 5.34 -10.08
C GLN A 22 11.13 4.70 -10.73
N SER A 23 9.92 5.19 -10.43
CA SER A 23 8.67 4.71 -11.04
C SER A 23 8.70 4.74 -12.57
N VAL A 24 9.34 5.75 -13.18
CA VAL A 24 9.45 5.90 -14.64
C VAL A 24 10.34 4.85 -15.30
N GLN A 25 11.12 4.10 -14.52
CA GLN A 25 12.01 3.05 -15.01
C GLN A 25 11.36 1.66 -14.96
N ILE A 26 10.22 1.53 -14.30
CA ILE A 26 9.48 0.28 -14.17
C ILE A 26 8.40 0.25 -15.25
N THR A 27 8.70 -0.38 -16.38
CA THR A 27 7.85 -0.41 -17.58
C THR A 27 6.48 -1.04 -17.33
N ASP A 28 6.39 -1.97 -16.39
CA ASP A 28 5.20 -2.71 -16.00
C ASP A 28 4.56 -2.20 -14.69
N LEU A 29 4.94 -1.00 -14.23
CA LEU A 29 4.33 -0.37 -13.05
C LEU A 29 2.87 -0.02 -13.33
N ASN A 30 1.97 -0.96 -13.02
CA ASN A 30 0.53 -0.83 -13.22
C ASN A 30 -0.13 0.04 -12.13
N ASN A 31 0.40 1.24 -11.86
CA ASN A 31 -0.08 2.16 -10.81
C ASN A 31 -0.33 1.45 -9.47
N TYR A 32 0.60 0.57 -9.08
CA TYR A 32 0.53 -0.22 -7.85
C TYR A 32 -0.69 -1.14 -7.67
N ASP A 33 -1.36 -1.55 -8.77
CA ASP A 33 -2.55 -2.39 -8.72
C ASP A 33 -2.32 -3.75 -8.05
N THR A 34 -1.20 -4.39 -8.40
CA THR A 34 -0.75 -5.66 -7.82
C THR A 34 -0.48 -5.51 -6.33
N GLU A 35 0.27 -4.47 -5.95
CA GLU A 35 0.67 -4.23 -4.57
C GLU A 35 -0.53 -3.84 -3.69
N ALA A 36 -1.46 -3.03 -4.21
CA ALA A 36 -2.70 -2.71 -3.51
C ALA A 36 -3.51 -3.97 -3.21
N THR A 37 -3.63 -4.86 -4.20
CA THR A 37 -4.32 -6.14 -4.06
C THR A 37 -3.64 -7.01 -3.01
N ASP A 38 -2.32 -7.14 -3.06
CA ASP A 38 -1.57 -8.00 -2.16
C ASP A 38 -1.53 -7.46 -0.72
N ILE A 39 -1.40 -6.15 -0.53
CA ILE A 39 -1.56 -5.51 0.79
C ILE A 39 -2.93 -5.89 1.38
N LEU A 40 -4.01 -5.69 0.62
CA LEU A 40 -5.36 -5.96 1.11
C LEU A 40 -5.65 -7.45 1.33
N ARG A 41 -5.02 -8.35 0.58
CA ARG A 41 -5.09 -9.81 0.81
C ARG A 41 -4.48 -10.23 2.15
N HIS A 42 -3.44 -9.52 2.60
CA HIS A 42 -2.76 -9.83 3.86
C HIS A 42 -3.39 -9.15 5.09
N ILE A 43 -4.22 -8.12 4.88
CA ILE A 43 -4.88 -7.39 5.97
C ILE A 43 -6.15 -8.10 6.42
N LYS A 44 -6.31 -8.22 7.75
CA LYS A 44 -7.56 -8.58 8.41
C LYS A 44 -8.21 -7.32 9.00
N LYS A 45 -9.55 -7.29 9.10
CA LYS A 45 -10.27 -6.16 9.72
C LYS A 45 -9.82 -5.84 11.16
N THR A 46 -9.28 -6.81 11.89
CA THR A 46 -8.78 -6.64 13.25
C THR A 46 -7.32 -6.20 13.34
N ASN A 47 -6.65 -5.95 12.21
CA ASN A 47 -5.25 -5.54 12.21
C ASN A 47 -5.10 -4.08 12.65
N THR A 48 -4.15 -3.85 13.56
CA THR A 48 -3.76 -2.50 13.97
C THR A 48 -2.99 -1.80 12.85
N VAL A 49 -2.84 -0.47 12.97
CA VAL A 49 -2.02 0.35 12.08
C VAL A 49 -0.58 -0.17 11.99
N GLU A 50 0.03 -0.61 13.11
CA GLU A 50 1.39 -1.16 13.10
C GLU A 50 1.47 -2.44 12.28
N ARG A 51 0.44 -3.29 12.35
CA ARG A 51 0.39 -4.53 11.57
C ARG A 51 0.23 -4.23 10.08
N ILE A 52 -0.64 -3.27 9.73
CA ILE A 52 -0.83 -2.80 8.36
C ILE A 52 0.48 -2.19 7.82
N ASN A 53 1.16 -1.36 8.60
CA ASN A 53 2.44 -0.76 8.22
C ASN A 53 3.51 -1.81 7.92
N LYS A 54 3.59 -2.88 8.74
CA LYS A 54 4.48 -4.02 8.47
C LYS A 54 4.13 -4.71 7.16
N ILE A 55 2.85 -4.94 6.88
CA ILE A 55 2.40 -5.56 5.61
C ILE A 55 2.80 -4.69 4.41
N ILE A 56 2.57 -3.37 4.47
CA ILE A 56 2.97 -2.44 3.40
C ILE A 56 4.48 -2.52 3.17
N ASN A 57 5.27 -2.48 4.24
CA ASN A 57 6.73 -2.59 4.15
C ASN A 57 7.18 -3.91 3.51
N THR A 58 6.57 -5.03 3.90
CA THR A 58 6.86 -6.34 3.31
C THR A 58 6.54 -6.38 1.82
N VAL A 59 5.31 -6.03 1.43
CA VAL A 59 4.87 -6.12 0.02
C VAL A 59 5.71 -5.21 -0.88
N MET A 60 5.96 -3.96 -0.47
CA MET A 60 6.75 -3.01 -1.28
C MET A 60 8.22 -3.41 -1.39
N SER A 61 8.80 -3.94 -0.31
CA SER A 61 10.19 -4.43 -0.32
C SER A 61 10.33 -5.68 -1.18
N GLU A 62 9.36 -6.58 -1.16
CA GLU A 62 9.35 -7.77 -2.02
C GLU A 62 9.16 -7.42 -3.49
N ALA A 63 8.23 -6.51 -3.81
CA ALA A 63 7.93 -6.09 -5.17
C ALA A 63 9.08 -5.28 -5.81
N PHE A 64 9.65 -4.33 -5.06
CA PHE A 64 10.55 -3.32 -5.65
C PHE A 64 11.94 -3.27 -5.05
N ARG A 65 12.25 -4.10 -4.04
CA ARG A 65 13.54 -4.10 -3.32
C ARG A 65 13.90 -2.74 -2.72
N ILE A 66 12.89 -1.99 -2.29
CA ILE A 66 13.04 -0.66 -1.67
C ILE A 66 12.91 -0.71 -0.14
N HIS A 67 13.49 0.30 0.51
CA HIS A 67 13.23 0.59 1.91
C HIS A 67 12.34 1.84 2.00
N LEU A 68 11.24 1.74 2.76
CA LEU A 68 10.28 2.83 2.89
C LEU A 68 10.67 3.75 4.06
N ASP A 69 10.37 5.03 3.91
CA ASP A 69 10.43 5.98 5.03
C ASP A 69 9.40 5.56 6.11
N PRO A 70 9.83 5.29 7.36
CA PRO A 70 8.94 4.78 8.40
C PRO A 70 7.79 5.73 8.78
N PHE A 71 7.99 7.05 8.69
CA PHE A 71 6.97 8.03 9.00
C PHE A 71 5.92 8.09 7.89
N LYS A 72 6.35 8.11 6.62
CA LYS A 72 5.45 8.10 5.47
C LYS A 72 4.67 6.79 5.39
N SER A 73 5.34 5.65 5.53
CA SER A 73 4.67 4.35 5.46
C SER A 73 3.64 4.16 6.57
N LYS A 74 3.91 4.71 7.77
CA LYS A 74 2.94 4.73 8.87
C LYS A 74 1.71 5.57 8.53
N ASN A 75 1.88 6.76 7.95
CA ASN A 75 0.75 7.60 7.53
C ASN A 75 -0.13 6.86 6.49
N ILE A 76 0.48 6.18 5.52
CA ILE A 76 -0.26 5.34 4.56
C ILE A 76 -1.00 4.21 5.29
N ALA A 77 -0.40 3.58 6.30
CA ALA A 77 -1.07 2.55 7.09
C ALA A 77 -2.29 3.08 7.85
N GLU A 78 -2.24 4.30 8.38
CA GLU A 78 -3.36 4.98 9.05
C GLU A 78 -4.52 5.25 8.07
N GLN A 79 -4.18 5.68 6.85
CA GLN A 79 -5.18 5.92 5.80
C GLN A 79 -5.83 4.62 5.32
N ILE A 80 -5.05 3.56 5.07
CA ILE A 80 -5.58 2.24 4.73
C ILE A 80 -6.46 1.71 5.87
N HIS A 81 -6.03 1.87 7.12
CA HIS A 81 -6.85 1.47 8.27
C HIS A 81 -8.19 2.22 8.31
N SER A 82 -8.22 3.52 7.97
CA SER A 82 -9.47 4.28 7.85
C SER A 82 -10.35 3.77 6.72
N ILE A 83 -9.81 3.58 5.51
CA ILE A 83 -10.53 3.04 4.35
C ILE A 83 -11.24 1.73 4.69
N LEU A 84 -10.60 0.86 5.46
CA LEU A 84 -11.15 -0.45 5.83
C LEU A 84 -12.25 -0.41 6.90
N ASN A 85 -12.36 0.71 7.61
CA ASN A 85 -13.34 0.95 8.66
C ASN A 85 -14.46 1.92 8.22
N GLU A 86 -14.41 2.43 6.99
CA GLU A 86 -15.52 3.13 6.36
C GLU A 86 -16.76 2.20 6.30
N LYS A 87 -17.94 2.77 6.55
CA LYS A 87 -19.22 2.05 6.61
C LYS A 87 -19.83 1.87 5.24
#